data_AF-A0A933HA31-F1
#
_entry.id   AF-A0A933HA31-F1
#
_cell.length_a   1.000
_cell.length_b   1.000
_cell.length_c   1.000
_cell.angle_alpha   90.00
_cell.angle_beta   90.00
_cell.angle_gamma   90.00
#
_symmetry.space_group_name_H-M   'P 1'
#
loop_
_entity.id
_entity.type
_entity.pdbx_description
1 polymer ?
#
loop_
_entity_poly.entity_id
_entity_poly.type
_entity_poly.pdbx_seq_one_letter_code
_entity_poly.pdbx_strand_id
1 'polypeptide(L)'
;MGRRTAAPCPAPCLPAGRPARLPATQVLDSSDTQVPQAEAVKFKMVKVIKEYKAAYPEAIKISRGEKLKTLKKKSEWPGWLWCVNSAKKGGWVPANILQIEGRTATALKDYDASELSVREGEELMALEQESGWCWCANEKGKRGWIPLNNIQ
;
A
#
# COMPACT_ATOMS: atom_id res chain seq x y z
N MET A 1 13.72 -18.23 -32.48
CA MET A 1 12.72 -17.13 -32.39
C MET A 1 11.55 -17.64 -31.53
N GLY A 2 10.85 -16.87 -30.71
CA GLY A 2 10.92 -15.43 -30.48
C GLY A 2 9.85 -14.97 -29.47
N ARG A 3 9.69 -15.64 -28.33
CA ARG A 3 8.77 -15.22 -27.26
C ARG A 3 9.52 -14.55 -26.11
N ARG A 4 9.86 -13.28 -26.30
CA ARG A 4 10.09 -12.37 -25.16
C ARG A 4 8.70 -12.09 -24.57
N THR A 5 8.24 -12.90 -23.62
CA THR A 5 7.16 -12.46 -22.73
C THR A 5 7.69 -11.27 -21.96
N ALA A 6 7.25 -10.06 -22.36
CA ALA A 6 7.43 -8.87 -21.54
C ALA A 6 6.86 -9.18 -20.15
N ALA A 7 7.65 -8.94 -19.10
CA ALA A 7 7.24 -9.29 -17.75
C ALA A 7 5.97 -8.47 -17.39
N PRO A 8 4.94 -9.10 -16.79
CA PRO A 8 3.73 -8.39 -16.40
C PRO A 8 3.99 -7.49 -15.18
N CYS A 9 4.53 -6.30 -15.43
CA CYS A 9 4.26 -5.15 -14.61
C CYS A 9 2.78 -4.79 -14.79
N PRO A 10 2.03 -4.51 -13.71
CA PRO A 10 2.16 -3.16 -13.14
C PRO A 10 2.17 -3.04 -11.60
N ALA A 11 2.31 -4.10 -10.82
CA ALA A 11 1.95 -4.12 -9.39
C ALA A 11 2.88 -3.33 -8.42
N PRO A 12 2.35 -2.33 -7.68
CA PRO A 12 3.03 -1.71 -6.56
C PRO A 12 2.68 -2.39 -5.22
N CYS A 13 3.71 -2.89 -4.57
CA CYS A 13 3.69 -3.51 -3.25
C CYS A 13 3.46 -2.47 -2.09
N LEU A 14 2.24 -1.98 -1.83
CA LEU A 14 1.99 -0.63 -1.25
C LEU A 14 1.16 -0.47 0.09
N PRO A 15 1.63 -0.91 1.26
CA PRO A 15 0.69 -0.71 3.02
C PRO A 15 -0.84 -0.45 3.16
N ALA A 16 -1.39 -0.82 4.31
CA ALA A 16 -2.34 -0.02 5.06
C ALA A 16 -1.57 0.57 6.24
N GLY A 17 -1.37 1.89 6.22
CA GLY A 17 -1.22 2.64 7.47
C GLY A 17 -2.58 2.68 8.17
N ARG A 18 -2.61 2.43 9.48
CA ARG A 18 -3.81 2.66 10.31
C ARG A 18 -3.73 4.05 10.95
N PRO A 19 -4.86 4.66 11.36
CA PRO A 19 -4.83 5.82 12.26
C PRO A 19 -4.11 5.45 13.58
N ALA A 20 -3.44 6.45 14.16
CA ALA A 20 -2.43 6.25 15.20
C ALA A 20 -3.01 5.86 16.59
N ARG A 21 -2.17 5.25 17.43
CA ARG A 21 -2.40 5.16 18.88
C ARG A 21 -1.61 6.27 19.57
N LEU A 22 -2.29 7.09 20.36
CA LEU A 22 -1.70 8.23 21.07
C LEU A 22 -0.73 7.78 22.19
N PRO A 23 0.29 8.58 22.54
CA PRO A 23 1.07 8.41 23.76
C PRO A 23 0.25 8.78 25.00
N ALA A 24 0.65 8.30 26.19
CA ALA A 24 -0.08 8.50 27.43
C ALA A 24 0.79 9.19 28.50
N THR A 25 0.31 10.34 29.00
CA THR A 25 0.71 11.08 30.23
C THR A 25 -0.07 12.42 30.23
N GLN A 26 -0.54 13.02 31.32
CA GLN A 26 -0.82 12.59 32.71
C GLN A 26 -1.70 13.70 33.34
N VAL A 27 -2.94 13.36 33.77
CA VAL A 27 -3.83 14.01 34.78
C VAL A 27 -4.14 15.54 34.79
N LEU A 28 -5.36 15.85 35.27
CA LEU A 28 -5.93 17.18 35.63
C LEU A 28 -6.22 18.12 34.43
N ASP A 29 -7.28 18.93 34.39
CA ASP A 29 -8.39 19.17 35.35
C ASP A 29 -9.74 19.38 34.62
N SER A 30 -10.86 19.32 35.37
CA SER A 30 -12.21 19.86 35.10
C SER A 30 -12.84 19.79 33.69
N SER A 31 -14.01 19.14 33.66
CA SER A 31 -15.26 19.55 32.98
C SER A 31 -15.26 20.05 31.51
N ASP A 32 -16.10 19.38 30.72
CA ASP A 32 -16.58 19.78 29.38
C ASP A 32 -15.52 19.85 28.26
N THR A 33 -15.42 18.77 27.47
CA THR A 33 -14.93 18.86 26.10
C THR A 33 -15.62 17.84 25.20
N GLN A 34 -16.26 18.37 24.17
CA GLN A 34 -17.00 17.69 23.12
C GLN A 34 -16.18 16.62 22.38
N VAL A 35 -16.78 15.46 22.08
CA VAL A 35 -16.14 14.41 21.25
C VAL A 35 -15.86 14.93 19.83
N PRO A 36 -14.61 14.84 19.32
CA PRO A 36 -14.32 15.17 17.93
C PRO A 36 -14.92 14.13 16.99
N GLN A 37 -15.39 14.59 15.83
CA GLN A 37 -16.10 13.76 14.85
C GLN A 37 -15.20 12.68 14.26
N ALA A 38 -15.74 11.48 14.08
CA ALA A 38 -15.11 10.46 13.25
C ALA A 38 -15.12 10.93 11.79
N GLU A 39 -13.95 11.19 11.21
CA GLU A 39 -13.82 11.66 9.83
C GLU A 39 -14.47 10.67 8.85
N ALA A 40 -15.41 11.16 8.04
CA ALA A 40 -16.12 10.38 7.04
C ALA A 40 -15.20 10.02 5.87
N VAL A 41 -14.43 8.93 6.03
CA VAL A 41 -13.59 8.34 4.98
C VAL A 41 -14.41 8.11 3.71
N LYS A 42 -14.06 8.82 2.62
CA LYS A 42 -14.71 8.68 1.32
C LYS A 42 -14.27 7.40 0.61
N PHE A 43 -14.85 6.28 1.02
CA PHE A 43 -14.77 5.04 0.26
C PHE A 43 -15.79 5.02 -0.89
N LYS A 44 -15.53 4.19 -1.90
CA LYS A 44 -16.49 3.84 -2.95
C LYS A 44 -16.67 2.32 -2.98
N MET A 45 -17.86 1.83 -3.32
CA MET A 45 -17.99 0.43 -3.75
C MET A 45 -17.55 0.31 -5.20
N VAL A 46 -16.78 -0.73 -5.50
CA VAL A 46 -16.28 -1.08 -6.84
C VAL A 46 -16.46 -2.58 -7.06
N LYS A 47 -16.72 -2.99 -8.30
CA LYS A 47 -16.96 -4.39 -8.68
C LYS A 47 -15.80 -4.93 -9.50
N VAL A 48 -15.33 -6.13 -9.16
CA VAL A 48 -14.25 -6.80 -9.89
C VAL A 48 -14.77 -7.29 -11.24
N ILE A 49 -14.25 -6.71 -12.32
CA ILE A 49 -14.56 -7.08 -13.71
C ILE A 49 -13.57 -8.11 -14.29
N LYS A 50 -12.55 -8.50 -13.53
CA LYS A 50 -11.55 -9.48 -13.96
C LYS A 50 -10.82 -10.10 -12.76
N GLU A 51 -10.71 -11.43 -12.72
CA GLU A 51 -9.96 -12.13 -11.68
C GLU A 51 -8.52 -11.57 -11.54
N TYR A 52 -8.10 -11.37 -10.30
CA TYR A 52 -6.73 -11.01 -9.95
C TYR A 52 -6.20 -11.95 -8.86
N LYS A 53 -4.93 -12.35 -8.96
CA LYS A 53 -4.25 -13.23 -8.01
C LYS A 53 -2.97 -12.56 -7.56
N ALA A 54 -2.79 -12.45 -6.25
CA ALA A 54 -1.59 -11.90 -5.65
C ALA A 54 -0.35 -12.67 -6.13
N ALA A 55 0.54 -11.96 -6.84
CA ALA A 55 1.83 -12.45 -7.29
C ALA A 55 2.85 -12.49 -6.14
N TYR A 56 2.70 -11.62 -5.14
CA TYR A 56 3.63 -11.48 -4.01
C TYR A 56 2.95 -11.75 -2.65
N PRO A 57 2.72 -13.03 -2.27
CA PRO A 57 2.15 -13.36 -0.95
C PRO A 57 3.07 -12.98 0.22
N GLU A 58 4.39 -12.92 -0.02
CA GLU A 58 5.42 -12.51 0.95
C GLU A 58 5.65 -10.99 0.95
N ALA A 59 4.56 -10.23 0.92
CA ALA A 59 4.50 -8.77 1.05
C ALA A 59 5.57 -8.17 1.98
N ILE A 60 6.46 -7.31 1.46
CA ILE A 60 7.29 -6.42 2.28
C ILE A 60 6.38 -5.52 3.13
N LYS A 61 6.68 -5.35 4.44
CA LYS A 61 6.02 -4.38 5.32
C LYS A 61 7.04 -3.40 5.90
N ILE A 62 6.66 -2.12 6.00
CA ILE A 62 7.58 -0.99 6.20
C ILE A 62 6.95 0.02 7.18
N SER A 63 7.58 0.24 8.33
CA SER A 63 7.11 1.24 9.30
C SER A 63 7.65 2.64 8.98
N ARG A 64 6.96 3.70 9.38
CA ARG A 64 7.52 5.06 9.36
C ARG A 64 8.84 5.11 10.13
N GLY A 65 9.87 5.70 9.54
CA GLY A 65 11.24 5.75 10.08
C GLY A 65 12.08 4.51 9.80
N GLU A 66 11.52 3.45 9.19
CA GLU A 66 12.28 2.26 8.83
C GLU A 66 13.30 2.55 7.72
N LYS A 67 14.53 2.04 7.90
CA LYS A 67 15.63 2.20 6.94
C LYS A 67 15.69 1.02 5.97
N LEU A 68 15.49 1.33 4.69
CA LEU A 68 15.47 0.41 3.57
C LEU A 68 16.74 0.54 2.72
N LYS A 69 17.10 -0.54 2.02
CA LYS A 69 18.12 -0.50 0.96
C LYS A 69 17.42 -0.30 -0.38
N THR A 70 17.67 0.83 -1.05
CA THR A 70 17.16 1.09 -2.40
C THR A 70 18.06 0.41 -3.42
N LEU A 71 17.53 -0.51 -4.22
CA LEU A 71 18.30 -1.06 -5.34
C LEU A 71 18.23 -0.08 -6.52
N LYS A 72 19.37 0.53 -6.89
CA LYS A 72 19.51 1.38 -8.09
C LYS A 72 19.45 0.56 -9.41
N LYS A 73 18.43 -0.28 -9.57
CA LYS A 73 17.87 -0.49 -10.91
C LYS A 73 17.12 0.78 -11.28
N LYS A 74 17.30 1.27 -12.51
CA LYS A 74 16.37 2.26 -13.07
C LYS A 74 14.99 1.61 -13.07
N SER A 75 14.03 2.21 -12.40
CA SER A 75 12.64 1.77 -12.52
C SER A 75 12.16 2.10 -13.93
N GLU A 76 11.51 1.13 -14.59
CA GLU A 76 10.77 1.36 -15.83
C GLU A 76 9.44 2.10 -15.55
N TRP A 77 9.11 2.28 -14.27
CA TRP A 77 7.91 2.93 -13.75
C TRP A 77 8.29 4.23 -13.03
N PRO A 78 8.01 5.41 -13.62
CA PRO A 78 8.24 6.70 -12.97
C PRO A 78 7.52 6.78 -11.62
N GLY A 79 8.19 7.36 -10.62
CA GLY A 79 7.66 7.44 -9.25
C GLY A 79 7.88 6.20 -8.38
N TRP A 80 8.46 5.10 -8.91
CA TRP A 80 8.63 3.83 -8.19
C TRP A 80 10.09 3.44 -7.95
N LEU A 81 10.37 2.81 -6.80
CA LEU A 81 11.68 2.31 -6.40
C LEU A 81 11.57 0.93 -5.75
N TRP A 82 12.40 -0.03 -6.19
CA TRP A 82 12.51 -1.31 -5.52
C TRP A 82 13.37 -1.20 -4.26
N CYS A 83 12.75 -1.47 -3.11
CA CYS A 83 13.40 -1.42 -1.80
C CYS A 83 13.45 -2.80 -1.16
N VAL A 84 14.43 -3.00 -0.29
CA VAL A 84 14.61 -4.22 0.50
C VAL A 84 14.77 -3.84 1.97
N ASN A 85 13.99 -4.45 2.87
CA ASN A 85 14.06 -4.20 4.30
C ASN A 85 15.13 -5.04 5.01
N SER A 86 15.27 -4.86 6.33
CA SER A 86 16.20 -5.62 7.18
C SER A 86 15.97 -7.14 7.11
N ALA A 87 14.71 -7.57 7.01
CA ALA A 87 14.30 -8.96 6.86
C ALA A 87 14.52 -9.55 5.45
N LYS A 88 15.25 -8.84 4.57
CA LYS A 88 15.52 -9.20 3.16
C LYS A 88 14.27 -9.32 2.27
N LYS A 89 13.09 -8.95 2.75
CA LYS A 89 11.89 -8.87 1.90
C LYS A 89 12.00 -7.66 1.00
N GLY A 90 11.66 -7.85 -0.28
CA GLY A 90 11.75 -6.82 -1.32
C GLY A 90 10.39 -6.48 -1.89
N GLY A 91 10.22 -5.23 -2.32
CA GLY A 91 9.02 -4.80 -3.03
C GLY A 91 9.17 -3.40 -3.61
N TRP A 92 8.22 -3.04 -4.47
CA TRP A 92 8.07 -1.67 -4.97
C TRP A 92 7.60 -0.72 -3.88
N VAL A 93 8.14 0.51 -3.89
CA VAL A 93 7.83 1.62 -2.98
C VAL A 93 7.72 2.93 -3.77
N PRO A 94 6.73 3.81 -3.52
CA PRO A 94 6.70 5.13 -4.11
C PRO A 94 7.91 5.95 -3.68
N ALA A 95 8.49 6.71 -4.61
CA ALA A 95 9.52 7.69 -4.29
C ALA A 95 8.95 8.86 -3.46
N ASN A 96 7.66 9.20 -3.58
CA ASN A 96 7.03 10.31 -2.85
C ASN A 96 6.85 10.04 -1.34
N ILE A 97 7.05 8.80 -0.87
CA ILE A 97 7.03 8.45 0.56
C ILE A 97 8.41 8.11 1.14
N LEU A 98 9.49 8.30 0.37
CA LEU A 98 10.85 7.90 0.73
C LEU A 98 11.78 9.11 0.79
N GLN A 99 12.45 9.29 1.93
CA GLN A 99 13.63 10.13 2.02
C GLN A 99 14.84 9.33 1.54
N ILE A 100 15.31 9.62 0.32
CA ILE A 100 16.35 8.84 -0.37
C ILE A 100 17.74 9.39 -0.06
N GLU A 101 18.59 8.55 0.52
CA GLU A 101 19.96 8.85 0.95
C GLU A 101 20.95 7.93 0.21
N GLY A 102 21.22 8.26 -1.06
CA GLY A 102 22.27 7.66 -1.89
C GLY A 102 22.03 6.21 -2.37
N ARG A 103 22.04 5.25 -1.44
CA ARG A 103 21.72 3.81 -1.62
C ARG A 103 20.78 3.25 -0.55
N THR A 104 20.39 4.07 0.42
CA THR A 104 19.37 3.78 1.43
C THR A 104 18.20 4.74 1.27
N ALA A 105 17.05 4.40 1.85
CA ALA A 105 15.97 5.34 2.04
C ALA A 105 15.30 5.13 3.41
N THR A 106 14.74 6.21 3.97
CA THR A 106 13.95 6.18 5.19
C THR A 106 12.48 6.39 4.83
N ALA A 107 11.59 5.55 5.34
CA ALA A 107 10.14 5.66 5.06
C ALA A 107 9.50 6.84 5.82
N LEU A 108 8.76 7.69 5.10
CA LEU A 108 8.13 8.91 5.65
C LEU A 108 6.72 8.68 6.21
N LYS A 109 5.98 7.69 5.67
CA LYS A 109 4.72 7.17 6.24
C LYS A 109 4.81 5.65 6.41
N ASP A 110 3.91 5.10 7.24
CA ASP A 110 3.68 3.65 7.26
C ASP A 110 3.26 3.21 5.85
N TYR A 111 3.86 2.12 5.41
CA TYR A 111 3.80 1.65 4.04
C TYR A 111 3.74 0.13 4.03
N ASP A 112 2.92 -0.45 3.09
CA ASP A 112 1.45 -2.83 2.51
C ASP A 112 1.37 -3.63 1.13
N ALA A 113 2.27 -4.60 0.98
CA ALA A 113 2.52 -5.23 -0.29
C ALA A 113 1.57 -6.40 -0.56
N SER A 114 0.60 -6.59 0.33
CA SER A 114 -0.53 -7.47 0.14
C SER A 114 -1.31 -7.00 -1.09
N GLU A 115 -1.22 -7.77 -2.15
CA GLU A 115 -2.17 -7.74 -3.26
C GLU A 115 -3.43 -8.52 -2.81
N LEU A 116 -4.63 -8.07 -3.20
CA LEU A 116 -5.86 -8.80 -2.85
C LEU A 116 -6.21 -9.75 -3.99
N SER A 117 -6.02 -11.06 -3.77
CA SER A 117 -6.59 -12.06 -4.67
C SER A 117 -8.12 -11.98 -4.63
N VAL A 118 -8.73 -11.71 -5.78
CA VAL A 118 -10.18 -11.51 -5.96
C VAL A 118 -10.67 -12.16 -7.25
N ARG A 119 -11.91 -12.64 -7.22
CA ARG A 119 -12.60 -13.23 -8.36
C ARG A 119 -13.47 -12.19 -9.07
N GLU A 120 -13.68 -12.39 -10.36
CA GLU A 120 -14.67 -11.64 -11.12
C GLU A 120 -16.06 -11.75 -10.49
N GLY A 121 -16.75 -10.61 -10.39
CA GLY A 121 -18.04 -10.48 -9.70
C GLY A 121 -17.97 -10.09 -8.22
N GLU A 122 -16.81 -10.18 -7.55
CA GLU A 122 -16.66 -9.71 -6.15
C GLU A 122 -16.88 -8.20 -6.03
N GLU A 123 -17.50 -7.77 -4.93
CA GLU A 123 -17.70 -6.35 -4.59
C GLU A 123 -16.77 -5.95 -3.45
N LEU A 124 -16.19 -4.75 -3.58
CA LEU A 124 -15.08 -4.28 -2.77
C LEU A 124 -15.27 -2.81 -2.38
N MET A 125 -14.76 -2.46 -1.22
CA MET A 125 -14.66 -1.08 -0.75
C MET A 125 -13.29 -0.51 -1.18
N ALA A 126 -13.28 0.37 -2.18
CA ALA A 126 -12.13 1.16 -2.59
C ALA A 126 -11.80 2.23 -1.53
N LEU A 127 -10.55 2.29 -1.09
CA LEU A 127 -10.07 3.12 0.03
C LEU A 127 -9.04 4.18 -0.38
N GLU A 128 -8.08 3.83 -1.25
CA GLU A 128 -7.01 4.71 -1.75
C GLU A 128 -6.73 4.32 -3.21
N GLN A 129 -6.31 5.27 -4.06
CA GLN A 129 -5.85 4.99 -5.42
C GLN A 129 -4.48 5.63 -5.64
N GLU A 130 -3.56 4.90 -6.24
CA GLU A 130 -2.20 5.36 -6.54
C GLU A 130 -1.70 4.69 -7.83
N SER A 131 -1.13 5.48 -8.74
CA SER A 131 -0.41 5.04 -9.94
C SER A 131 -1.08 3.92 -10.77
N GLY A 132 -2.40 3.94 -10.94
CA GLY A 132 -3.15 2.95 -11.74
C GLY A 132 -3.72 1.77 -10.95
N TRP A 133 -3.64 1.80 -9.62
CA TRP A 133 -4.10 0.75 -8.71
C TRP A 133 -5.05 1.28 -7.64
N CYS A 134 -5.82 0.38 -7.02
CA CYS A 134 -6.73 0.68 -5.93
C CYS A 134 -6.45 -0.21 -4.72
N TRP A 135 -6.36 0.39 -3.52
CA TRP A 135 -6.38 -0.30 -2.25
C TRP A 135 -7.83 -0.64 -1.93
N CYS A 136 -8.15 -1.92 -1.91
CA CYS A 136 -9.50 -2.41 -1.70
C CYS A 136 -9.60 -3.21 -0.41
N ALA A 137 -10.77 -3.16 0.24
CA ALA A 137 -11.18 -4.10 1.27
C ALA A 137 -12.33 -4.96 0.76
N ASN A 138 -12.31 -6.27 1.03
CA ASN A 138 -13.47 -7.14 0.83
C ASN A 138 -14.31 -7.29 2.11
N GLU A 139 -15.49 -7.89 1.99
CA GLU A 139 -16.43 -8.17 3.10
C GLU A 139 -15.77 -8.87 4.30
N LYS A 140 -14.74 -9.68 4.05
CA LYS A 140 -14.00 -10.45 5.06
C LYS A 140 -12.91 -9.62 5.75
N GLY A 141 -12.91 -8.30 5.55
CA GLY A 141 -11.96 -7.36 6.13
C GLY A 141 -10.52 -7.49 5.59
N LYS A 142 -10.27 -8.39 4.63
CA LYS A 142 -8.96 -8.48 3.98
C LYS A 142 -8.78 -7.28 3.07
N ARG A 143 -7.56 -6.72 3.07
CA ARG A 143 -7.20 -5.56 2.27
C ARG A 143 -6.01 -5.88 1.38
N GLY A 144 -5.99 -5.28 0.20
CA GLY A 144 -4.90 -5.45 -0.74
C GLY A 144 -5.04 -4.60 -2.00
N TRP A 145 -3.96 -4.49 -2.77
CA TRP A 145 -3.97 -3.79 -4.07
C TRP A 145 -4.56 -4.65 -5.19
N ILE A 146 -5.30 -3.99 -6.08
CA ILE A 146 -5.89 -4.55 -7.31
C ILE A 146 -5.70 -3.51 -8.44
N PRO A 147 -5.43 -3.90 -9.70
CA PRO A 147 -5.33 -2.95 -10.81
C PRO A 147 -6.65 -2.20 -11.01
N LEU A 148 -6.61 -0.91 -11.36
CA LEU A 148 -7.84 -0.19 -11.76
C LEU A 148 -8.51 -0.88 -12.96
N ASN A 149 -7.73 -1.42 -13.90
CA ASN A 149 -8.21 -2.17 -15.06
C ASN A 149 -8.86 -3.55 -14.72
N ASN A 150 -8.95 -3.91 -13.44
CA ASN A 150 -9.63 -5.10 -12.95
C ASN A 150 -10.92 -4.79 -12.16
N ILE A 151 -11.28 -3.51 -11.97
CA ILE A 151 -12.47 -3.06 -11.24
C ILE A 151 -13.26 -1.97 -12.01
N GLN A 152 -14.52 -1.76 -11.65
CA GLN A 152 -15.36 -0.63 -12.09
C GLN A 152 -16.16 -0.05 -10.92
#